data_AF-A0AAV7VGC1-F1
#
_entry.id   AF-A0AAV7VGC1-F1
#
_cell.length_a   1.000
_cell.length_b   1.000
_cell.length_c   1.000
_cell.angle_alpha   90.00
_cell.angle_beta   90.00
_cell.angle_gamma   90.00
#
_symmetry.space_group_name_H-M   'P 1'
#
loop_
_entity.id
_entity.type
_entity.pdbx_description
1 polymer ?
#
loop_
_entity_poly.entity_id
_entity_poly.type
_entity_poly.pdbx_seq_one_letter_code
_entity_poly.pdbx_strand_id
1 'polypeptide(L)'
;MTVLEKGLSFVPTTKPHFFETKIELQRFFRRIRLSNFYRDKPRQSPCTTTVFRPPSSFTPPSNAMPVEILTFEKMVLKDVETLSKGRDYTRFNLTYEENMALQDLKQRRDVVIKAADKGGGIVLQDIDNYKREIRRQLSDQDCYKARANAVLKKAGINTSGPQMFVEPAQFPVKELRFAIQHHLYLLLHSPIQDDVEILHGFEVDRTSS
;
A
#
# COMPACT_ATOMS: atom_id res chain seq x y z
N MET A 1 -0.68 21.98 20.81
CA MET A 1 -1.44 20.79 20.38
C MET A 1 -0.57 20.04 19.39
N THR A 2 -0.42 18.72 19.55
CA THR A 2 0.45 17.93 18.65
C THR A 2 -0.39 17.25 17.56
N VAL A 3 0.15 17.13 16.34
CA VAL A 3 -0.55 16.50 15.20
C VAL A 3 -0.96 15.05 15.50
N LEU A 4 -0.18 14.35 16.33
CA LEU A 4 -0.41 12.96 16.72
C LEU A 4 -1.65 12.79 17.62
N GLU A 5 -2.02 13.81 18.40
CA GLU A 5 -3.23 13.78 19.24
C GLU A 5 -4.51 13.67 18.42
N LYS A 6 -4.49 14.08 17.13
CA LYS A 6 -5.66 13.98 16.24
C LYS A 6 -5.98 12.54 15.85
N GLY A 7 -5.05 11.60 16.03
CA GLY A 7 -5.24 10.18 15.74
C GLY A 7 -5.00 9.79 14.28
N LEU A 8 -4.82 8.49 14.04
CA LEU A 8 -4.54 7.95 12.68
C LEU A 8 -5.76 7.99 11.74
N SER A 9 -6.96 8.18 12.27
CA SER A 9 -8.19 8.35 11.49
C SER A 9 -8.45 9.81 11.10
N PHE A 10 -7.62 10.75 11.55
CA PHE A 10 -7.76 12.15 11.19
C PHE A 10 -7.42 12.34 9.71
N VAL A 11 -8.32 13.01 8.99
CA VAL A 11 -8.14 13.33 7.57
C VAL A 11 -7.91 14.83 7.43
N PRO A 12 -6.68 15.27 7.09
CA PRO A 12 -6.41 16.67 6.79
C PRO A 12 -7.28 17.16 5.64
N THR A 13 -7.85 18.36 5.76
CA THR A 13 -8.55 18.99 4.65
C THR A 13 -7.56 19.32 3.54
N THR A 14 -7.73 18.73 2.36
CA THR A 14 -6.94 19.07 1.17
C THR A 14 -7.72 19.96 0.23
N LYS A 15 -7.00 20.76 -0.58
CA LYS A 15 -7.64 21.47 -1.69
C LYS A 15 -8.05 20.44 -2.76
N PRO A 16 -9.26 20.55 -3.33
CA PRO A 16 -9.68 19.63 -4.39
C PRO A 16 -8.79 19.79 -5.63
N HIS A 17 -8.23 18.68 -6.10
CA HIS A 17 -7.43 18.67 -7.33
C HIS A 17 -8.36 18.53 -8.54
N PHE A 18 -8.48 19.59 -9.34
CA PHE A 18 -9.42 19.64 -10.48
C PHE A 18 -9.19 18.52 -11.49
N PHE A 19 -7.94 18.26 -11.87
CA PHE A 19 -7.59 17.22 -12.83
C PHE A 19 -7.94 15.80 -12.35
N GLU A 20 -7.57 15.44 -11.11
CA GLU A 20 -7.93 14.15 -10.51
C GLU A 20 -9.44 13.97 -10.42
N THR A 21 -10.16 15.03 -10.03
CA THR A 21 -11.63 15.02 -9.98
C THR A 21 -12.22 14.69 -11.36
N LYS A 22 -11.68 15.29 -12.42
CA LYS A 22 -12.10 15.01 -13.80
C LYS A 22 -11.80 13.57 -14.21
N ILE A 23 -10.63 13.03 -13.84
CA ILE A 23 -10.28 11.62 -14.09
C ILE A 23 -11.27 10.68 -13.39
N GLU A 24 -11.52 10.90 -12.10
CA GLU A 24 -12.44 10.09 -11.31
C GLU A 24 -13.86 10.14 -11.88
N LEU A 25 -14.29 11.32 -12.33
CA LEU A 25 -15.59 11.50 -12.94
C LEU A 25 -15.73 10.71 -14.26
N GLN A 26 -14.68 10.72 -15.10
CA GLN A 26 -14.66 9.90 -16.32
C GLN A 26 -14.67 8.40 -16.00
N ARG A 27 -13.93 7.96 -14.98
CA ARG A 27 -13.95 6.57 -14.50
C ARG A 27 -15.35 6.18 -14.01
N PHE A 28 -16.02 7.08 -13.29
CA PHE A 28 -17.39 6.89 -12.81
C PHE A 28 -18.39 6.74 -13.95
N PHE A 29 -18.40 7.67 -14.92
CA PHE A 29 -19.27 7.58 -16.09
C PHE A 29 -19.01 6.31 -16.90
N ARG A 30 -17.73 5.94 -17.10
CA ARG A 30 -17.37 4.68 -17.74
C ARG A 30 -17.98 3.47 -17.02
N ARG A 31 -17.95 3.41 -15.68
CA ARG A 31 -18.58 2.31 -14.91
C ARG A 31 -20.08 2.24 -15.16
N ILE A 32 -20.77 3.39 -15.16
CA ILE A 32 -22.21 3.46 -15.45
C ILE A 32 -22.48 2.96 -16.88
N ARG A 33 -21.74 3.45 -17.86
CA ARG A 33 -21.88 3.06 -19.27
C ARG A 33 -21.67 1.57 -19.46
N LEU A 34 -20.59 1.01 -18.90
CA LEU A 34 -20.30 -0.41 -18.98
C LEU A 34 -21.41 -1.25 -18.34
N SER A 35 -21.85 -0.86 -17.14
CA SER A 35 -22.94 -1.55 -16.43
C SER A 35 -24.21 -1.62 -17.28
N ASN A 36 -24.62 -0.49 -17.86
CA ASN A 36 -25.81 -0.44 -18.70
C ASN A 36 -25.62 -1.18 -20.03
N PHE A 37 -24.48 -1.02 -20.71
CA PHE A 37 -24.20 -1.64 -22.01
C PHE A 37 -24.17 -3.18 -21.96
N TYR A 38 -23.80 -3.75 -20.81
CA TYR A 38 -23.78 -5.19 -20.59
C TYR A 38 -24.99 -5.72 -19.81
N ARG A 39 -25.96 -4.88 -19.44
CA ARG A 39 -27.11 -5.28 -18.61
C ARG A 39 -27.90 -6.43 -19.22
N ASP A 40 -28.22 -6.32 -20.51
CA ASP A 40 -29.11 -7.24 -21.22
C ASP A 40 -28.33 -8.23 -22.11
N LYS A 41 -26.99 -8.26 -21.98
CA LYS A 41 -26.12 -9.14 -22.77
C LYS A 41 -25.89 -10.45 -22.02
N PRO A 42 -25.92 -11.60 -22.71
CA PRO A 42 -25.59 -12.87 -22.08
C PRO A 42 -24.17 -12.80 -21.54
N ARG A 43 -23.97 -13.30 -20.32
CA ARG A 43 -22.62 -13.49 -19.79
C ARG A 43 -21.89 -14.43 -20.74
N GLN A 44 -20.88 -13.92 -21.43
CA GLN A 44 -20.02 -14.76 -22.24
C GLN A 44 -19.37 -15.78 -21.29
N SER A 45 -19.45 -17.07 -21.65
CA SER A 45 -18.70 -18.13 -20.99
C SER A 45 -17.22 -17.72 -20.92
N PRO A 46 -16.51 -17.97 -19.81
CA PRO A 46 -15.14 -17.53 -19.65
C PRO A 46 -14.31 -18.06 -20.82
N CYS A 47 -13.92 -17.15 -21.71
CA CYS A 47 -12.89 -17.42 -22.71
C CYS A 47 -11.67 -17.88 -21.93
N THR A 48 -11.04 -18.99 -22.35
CA THR A 48 -9.77 -19.49 -21.82
C THR A 48 -8.73 -18.38 -21.90
N THR A 49 -8.66 -17.59 -20.85
CA THR A 49 -7.97 -16.30 -20.80
C THR A 49 -6.78 -16.50 -19.88
N THR A 50 -5.60 -16.28 -20.44
CA THR A 50 -4.32 -16.23 -19.73
C THR A 50 -4.46 -15.43 -18.44
N VAL A 51 -3.85 -15.94 -17.35
CA VAL A 51 -3.93 -15.41 -15.97
C VAL A 51 -3.63 -13.91 -15.86
N PHE A 52 -2.95 -13.33 -16.86
CA PHE A 52 -2.65 -11.92 -16.95
C PHE A 52 -3.17 -11.32 -18.25
N ARG A 53 -4.19 -10.46 -18.16
CA ARG A 53 -4.62 -9.58 -19.24
C ARG A 53 -4.62 -8.14 -18.75
N PRO A 54 -4.17 -7.18 -19.57
CA PRO A 54 -4.26 -5.77 -19.21
C PRO A 54 -5.73 -5.36 -19.03
N PRO A 55 -6.02 -4.39 -18.16
CA PRO A 55 -7.38 -3.90 -17.96
C PRO A 55 -7.94 -3.34 -19.27
N SER A 56 -9.21 -3.65 -19.55
CA SER A 56 -9.88 -3.14 -20.75
C SER A 56 -9.94 -1.61 -20.72
N SER A 57 -9.60 -0.96 -21.84
CA SER A 57 -9.79 0.48 -22.09
C SER A 57 -11.16 0.80 -22.72
N PHE A 58 -11.96 -0.23 -23.02
CA PHE A 58 -13.24 -0.04 -23.70
C PHE A 58 -14.19 0.83 -22.88
N THR A 59 -14.83 1.77 -23.57
CA THR A 59 -15.90 2.63 -23.07
C THR A 59 -17.00 2.68 -24.13
N PRO A 60 -18.26 2.35 -23.80
CA PRO A 60 -19.36 2.39 -24.76
C PRO A 60 -19.52 3.79 -25.37
N PRO A 61 -19.68 3.89 -26.71
CA PRO A 61 -19.90 5.17 -27.38
C PRO A 61 -21.28 5.75 -27.01
N SER A 62 -21.41 7.08 -27.06
CA SER A 62 -22.62 7.77 -26.60
C SER A 62 -23.88 7.38 -27.37
N ASN A 63 -23.77 6.98 -28.65
CA ASN A 63 -24.91 6.51 -29.45
C ASN A 63 -25.46 5.14 -28.99
N ALA A 64 -24.71 4.38 -28.19
CA ALA A 64 -25.12 3.10 -27.62
C ALA A 64 -25.70 3.24 -26.20
N MET A 65 -25.91 4.48 -25.74
CA MET A 65 -26.38 4.78 -24.38
C MET A 65 -27.80 5.38 -24.41
N PRO A 66 -28.66 4.98 -23.45
CA PRO A 66 -29.94 5.66 -23.23
C PRO A 66 -29.77 7.14 -22.93
N VAL A 67 -30.75 7.95 -23.33
CA VAL A 67 -30.73 9.41 -23.18
C VAL A 67 -30.65 9.84 -21.72
N GLU A 68 -31.22 9.04 -20.81
CA GLU A 68 -31.24 9.28 -19.37
C GLU A 68 -29.82 9.27 -18.80
N ILE A 69 -28.97 8.33 -19.24
CA ILE A 69 -27.58 8.25 -18.80
C ILE A 69 -26.78 9.44 -19.32
N LEU A 70 -26.94 9.78 -20.61
CA LEU A 70 -26.26 10.93 -21.20
C LEU A 70 -26.67 12.25 -20.54
N THR A 71 -27.95 12.36 -20.16
CA THR A 71 -28.48 13.54 -19.47
C THR A 71 -27.91 13.63 -18.05
N PHE A 72 -27.90 12.52 -17.32
CA PHE A 72 -27.28 12.43 -15.99
C PHE A 72 -25.80 12.84 -16.02
N GLU A 73 -25.02 12.31 -16.97
CA GLU A 73 -23.60 12.68 -17.12
C GLU A 73 -23.42 14.19 -17.30
N LYS A 74 -24.25 14.84 -18.14
CA LYS A 74 -24.21 16.28 -18.35
C LYS A 74 -24.60 17.07 -17.10
N MET A 75 -25.62 16.62 -16.37
CA MET A 75 -26.05 17.26 -15.12
C MET A 75 -24.94 17.20 -14.07
N VAL A 76 -24.35 16.02 -13.85
CA VAL A 76 -23.23 15.87 -12.90
C VAL A 76 -22.04 16.73 -13.29
N LEU A 77 -21.70 16.79 -14.59
CA LEU A 77 -20.61 17.67 -15.07
C LEU A 77 -20.87 19.13 -14.72
N LYS A 78 -22.10 19.61 -14.96
CA LYS A 78 -22.51 20.98 -14.64
C LYS A 78 -22.44 21.23 -13.14
N ASP A 79 -22.95 20.32 -12.33
CA ASP A 79 -22.96 20.46 -10.87
C ASP A 79 -21.55 20.51 -10.31
N VAL A 80 -20.64 19.63 -10.78
CA VAL A 80 -19.23 19.64 -10.38
C VAL A 80 -18.56 20.95 -10.78
N GLU A 81 -18.85 21.48 -11.97
CA GLU A 81 -18.33 22.77 -12.42
C GLU A 81 -18.84 23.91 -11.53
N THR A 82 -20.14 23.94 -11.21
CA THR A 82 -20.73 24.93 -10.30
C THR A 82 -20.11 24.85 -8.89
N LEU A 83 -19.97 23.64 -8.34
CA LEU A 83 -19.34 23.41 -7.03
C LEU A 83 -17.83 23.74 -7.02
N SER A 84 -17.19 23.76 -8.17
CA SER A 84 -15.78 24.16 -8.28
C SER A 84 -15.61 25.68 -8.27
N LYS A 85 -16.56 26.44 -8.84
CA LYS A 85 -16.50 27.91 -8.94
C LYS A 85 -16.81 28.64 -7.63
N GLY A 86 -17.58 28.04 -6.72
CA GLY A 86 -18.02 28.67 -5.47
C GLY A 86 -17.13 28.40 -4.24
N ARG A 87 -15.92 27.83 -4.40
CA ARG A 87 -15.05 27.42 -3.29
C ARG A 87 -13.81 28.30 -3.18
N ASP A 88 -13.99 29.60 -2.96
CA ASP A 88 -12.87 30.52 -2.70
C ASP A 88 -12.20 30.27 -1.35
N TYR A 89 -12.90 29.65 -0.40
CA TYR A 89 -12.39 29.40 0.96
C TYR A 89 -12.59 27.94 1.38
N THR A 90 -11.53 27.14 1.26
CA THR A 90 -11.46 25.85 1.95
C THR A 90 -11.07 26.11 3.41
N ARG A 91 -11.95 25.79 4.36
CA ARG A 91 -11.60 25.84 5.79
C ARG A 91 -10.66 24.67 6.10
N PHE A 92 -9.40 24.98 6.36
CA PHE A 92 -8.44 23.98 6.81
C PHE A 92 -8.74 23.55 8.25
N ASN A 93 -8.63 22.25 8.53
CA ASN A 93 -8.77 21.66 9.86
C ASN A 93 -7.43 21.48 10.59
N LEU A 94 -6.36 22.06 10.03
CA LEU A 94 -5.01 22.14 10.59
C LEU A 94 -4.56 23.59 10.60
N THR A 95 -3.83 23.98 11.66
CA THR A 95 -3.07 25.24 11.65
C THR A 95 -1.85 25.12 10.73
N TYR A 96 -1.20 26.24 10.44
CA TYR A 96 0.05 26.25 9.67
C TYR A 96 1.13 25.40 10.35
N GLU A 97 1.30 25.56 11.67
CA GLU A 97 2.29 24.83 12.48
C GLU A 97 1.99 23.33 12.50
N GLU A 98 0.73 22.93 12.65
CA GLU A 98 0.32 21.52 12.59
C GLU A 98 0.59 20.93 11.20
N ASN A 99 0.33 21.68 10.14
CA ASN A 99 0.60 21.21 8.79
C ASN A 99 2.11 21.05 8.55
N MET A 100 2.94 21.99 9.02
CA MET A 100 4.41 21.87 8.94
C MET A 100 4.92 20.67 9.73
N ALA A 101 4.47 20.48 10.97
CA ALA A 101 4.82 19.32 11.77
C ALA A 101 4.41 18.00 11.09
N LEU A 102 3.26 17.97 10.41
CA LEU A 102 2.83 16.81 9.63
C LEU A 102 3.73 16.54 8.42
N GLN A 103 4.17 17.59 7.71
CA GLN A 103 5.10 17.44 6.58
C GLN A 103 6.47 16.95 7.05
N ASP A 104 7.00 17.50 8.14
CA ASP A 104 8.28 17.07 8.71
C ASP A 104 8.20 15.60 9.13
N LEU A 105 7.12 15.23 9.81
CA LEU A 105 6.88 13.85 10.23
C LEU A 105 6.74 12.89 9.04
N LYS A 106 6.14 13.32 7.93
CA LYS A 106 6.03 12.54 6.69
C LYS A 106 7.38 12.33 6.00
N GLN A 107 8.32 13.26 6.16
CA GLN A 107 9.65 13.18 5.55
C GLN A 107 10.65 12.33 6.35
N ARG A 108 10.38 12.09 7.63
CA ARG A 108 11.21 11.22 8.48
C ARG A 108 11.24 9.79 7.96
N ARG A 109 12.46 9.24 7.84
CA ARG A 109 12.74 7.87 7.38
C ARG A 109 13.31 6.98 8.47
N ASP A 110 13.47 7.50 9.68
CA ASP A 110 14.06 6.85 10.84
C ASP A 110 13.01 6.28 11.79
N VAL A 111 11.73 6.66 11.62
CA VAL A 111 10.62 6.21 12.47
C VAL A 111 9.49 5.60 11.67
N VAL A 112 8.82 4.61 12.28
CA VAL A 112 7.57 4.03 11.83
C VAL A 112 6.45 4.49 12.76
N ILE A 113 5.33 4.91 12.18
CA ILE A 113 4.13 5.31 12.89
C ILE A 113 3.06 4.27 12.63
N LYS A 114 2.52 3.65 13.68
CA LYS A 114 1.50 2.60 13.56
C LYS A 114 0.47 2.70 14.69
N ALA A 115 -0.67 2.05 14.50
CA ALA A 115 -1.65 1.88 15.56
C ALA A 115 -1.07 1.00 16.68
N ALA A 116 -1.39 1.31 17.93
CA ALA A 116 -1.09 0.42 19.05
C ALA A 116 -1.90 -0.88 18.91
N ASP A 117 -1.23 -2.01 19.12
CA ASP A 117 -1.84 -3.34 19.04
C ASP A 117 -2.97 -3.50 20.08
N LYS A 118 -2.73 -3.04 21.31
CA LYS A 118 -3.73 -2.86 22.34
C LYS A 118 -4.27 -1.43 22.19
N GLY A 119 -5.49 -1.33 21.66
CA GLY A 119 -5.98 -0.14 20.96
C GLY A 119 -5.94 1.21 21.70
N GLY A 120 -6.22 2.27 20.95
CA GLY A 120 -6.42 3.63 21.43
C GLY A 120 -5.20 4.57 21.28
N GLY A 121 -4.02 4.03 20.99
CA GLY A 121 -2.78 4.82 20.89
C GLY A 121 -2.11 4.80 19.52
N ILE A 122 -1.18 5.74 19.33
CA ILE A 122 -0.21 5.74 18.23
C ILE A 122 1.13 5.26 18.80
N VAL A 123 1.77 4.32 18.12
CA VAL A 123 3.12 3.87 18.42
C VAL A 123 4.08 4.54 17.45
N LEU A 124 5.06 5.26 17.99
CA LEU A 124 6.21 5.77 17.27
C LEU A 124 7.39 4.84 17.54
N GLN A 125 7.95 4.22 16.51
CA GLN A 125 8.99 3.23 16.65
C GLN A 125 10.20 3.58 15.79
N ASP A 126 11.36 3.71 16.43
CA ASP A 126 12.64 3.84 15.74
C ASP A 126 12.94 2.57 14.91
N ILE A 127 13.31 2.76 13.65
CA ILE A 127 13.49 1.68 12.69
C ILE A 127 14.69 0.79 13.04
N ASP A 128 15.79 1.37 13.51
CA ASP A 128 16.99 0.60 13.76
C ASP A 128 16.86 -0.25 15.03
N ASN A 129 16.22 0.29 16.06
CA ASN A 129 15.83 -0.47 17.25
C ASN A 129 14.83 -1.58 16.90
N TYR A 130 13.84 -1.30 16.04
CA TYR A 130 12.91 -2.33 15.56
C TYR A 130 13.63 -3.46 14.82
N LYS A 131 14.51 -3.12 13.87
CA LYS A 131 15.31 -4.11 13.13
C LYS A 131 16.21 -4.92 14.06
N ARG A 132 16.84 -4.27 15.03
CA ARG A 132 17.72 -4.92 16.02
C ARG A 132 16.95 -5.91 16.87
N GLU A 133 15.77 -5.52 17.35
CA GLU A 133 14.93 -6.38 18.18
C GLU A 133 14.39 -7.57 17.38
N ILE A 134 13.99 -7.38 16.12
CA ILE A 134 13.62 -8.49 15.23
C ILE A 134 14.79 -9.46 15.06
N ARG A 135 16.00 -8.98 14.77
CA ARG A 135 17.17 -9.84 14.61
C ARG A 135 17.46 -10.63 15.89
N ARG A 136 17.36 -9.97 17.05
CA ARG A 136 17.53 -10.61 18.36
C ARG A 136 16.50 -11.73 18.56
N GLN A 137 15.22 -11.47 18.29
CA GLN A 137 14.16 -12.47 18.42
C GLN A 137 14.32 -13.63 17.42
N LEU A 138 14.62 -13.35 16.16
CA LEU A 138 14.82 -14.38 15.13
C LEU A 138 16.09 -15.22 15.33
N SER A 139 17.08 -14.71 16.08
CA SER A 139 18.29 -15.44 16.43
C SER A 139 18.10 -16.48 17.54
N ASP A 140 16.96 -16.45 18.23
CA ASP A 140 16.61 -17.42 19.25
C ASP A 140 16.32 -18.79 18.60
N GLN A 141 17.26 -19.74 18.79
CA GLN A 141 17.14 -21.09 18.23
C GLN A 141 16.22 -22.02 19.03
N ASP A 142 15.85 -21.65 20.26
CA ASP A 142 14.86 -22.37 21.04
C ASP A 142 13.46 -22.10 20.46
N CYS A 143 13.23 -20.90 19.94
CA CYS A 143 11.97 -20.49 19.29
C CYS A 143 11.93 -20.71 17.77
N TYR A 144 13.02 -20.41 17.04
CA TYR A 144 13.04 -20.38 15.57
C TYR A 144 14.13 -21.28 14.98
N LYS A 145 13.79 -22.01 13.91
CA LYS A 145 14.75 -22.84 13.16
C LYS A 145 14.86 -22.36 11.72
N ALA A 146 16.09 -22.12 11.27
CA ALA A 146 16.36 -21.80 9.87
C ALA A 146 16.04 -23.00 8.97
N ARG A 147 15.33 -22.77 7.87
CA ARG A 147 14.98 -23.82 6.90
C ARG A 147 15.66 -23.55 5.56
N ALA A 148 16.28 -24.59 4.99
CA ALA A 148 16.91 -24.51 3.67
C ALA A 148 15.83 -24.46 2.56
N ASN A 149 15.95 -23.48 1.66
CA ASN A 149 14.98 -23.21 0.59
C ASN A 149 15.00 -24.28 -0.51
N ALA A 150 14.26 -25.38 -0.32
CA ALA A 150 13.98 -26.34 -1.40
C ALA A 150 12.88 -25.87 -2.38
N VAL A 151 12.07 -24.87 -1.98
CA VAL A 151 10.88 -24.44 -2.73
C VAL A 151 11.21 -23.49 -3.91
N LEU A 152 12.28 -22.70 -3.81
CA LEU A 152 12.63 -21.68 -4.82
C LEU A 152 13.30 -22.23 -6.09
N LYS A 153 14.00 -23.38 -6.00
CA LYS A 153 14.60 -24.03 -7.19
C LYS A 153 13.55 -24.48 -8.22
N LYS A 154 12.31 -24.75 -7.81
CA LYS A 154 11.21 -25.11 -8.72
C LYS A 154 10.56 -23.91 -9.42
N ALA A 155 10.82 -22.68 -8.96
CA ALA A 155 10.21 -21.45 -9.48
C ALA A 155 11.13 -20.62 -10.40
N GLY A 156 12.37 -21.07 -10.65
CA GLY A 156 13.30 -20.42 -11.58
C GLY A 156 13.88 -19.08 -11.09
N ILE A 157 13.72 -18.75 -9.82
CA ILE A 157 14.24 -17.51 -9.23
C ILE A 157 15.65 -17.77 -8.68
N ASN A 158 16.68 -17.22 -9.35
CA ASN A 158 18.04 -17.19 -8.84
C ASN A 158 18.18 -16.07 -7.81
N THR A 159 18.14 -16.39 -6.52
CA THR A 159 18.52 -15.46 -5.44
C THR A 159 19.88 -15.86 -4.87
N SER A 160 20.89 -15.02 -5.03
CA SER A 160 22.25 -15.18 -4.50
C SER A 160 22.38 -14.77 -3.03
N GLY A 161 21.37 -15.05 -2.20
CA GLY A 161 21.42 -14.73 -0.76
C GLY A 161 20.45 -15.59 0.08
N PRO A 162 20.77 -15.84 1.36
CA PRO A 162 19.91 -16.60 2.24
C PRO A 162 18.61 -15.82 2.53
N GLN A 163 17.52 -16.20 1.88
CA GLN A 163 16.18 -15.75 2.26
C GLN A 163 15.66 -16.61 3.42
N MET A 164 15.53 -16.01 4.61
CA MET A 164 14.91 -16.63 5.77
C MET A 164 13.39 -16.65 5.59
N PHE A 165 12.83 -17.84 5.33
CA PHE A 165 11.40 -18.10 5.52
C PHE A 165 11.20 -18.86 6.82
N VAL A 166 10.33 -18.32 7.68
CA VAL A 166 9.98 -18.89 8.99
C VAL A 166 8.61 -19.57 8.86
N GLU A 167 8.57 -20.88 9.06
CA GLU A 167 7.30 -21.59 9.27
C GLU A 167 6.97 -21.55 10.77
N PRO A 168 5.77 -21.11 11.18
CA PRO A 168 5.46 -21.01 12.60
C PRO A 168 5.30 -22.42 13.19
N ALA A 169 6.26 -22.82 14.02
CA ALA A 169 6.06 -23.93 14.94
C ALA A 169 4.91 -23.57 15.91
N GLN A 170 3.96 -24.49 16.04
CA GLN A 170 2.75 -24.44 16.85
C GLN A 170 2.83 -23.61 18.15
N PHE A 171 2.54 -22.30 18.12
CA PHE A 171 2.28 -21.53 19.35
C PHE A 171 1.35 -20.32 19.12
N PRO A 172 0.68 -19.85 20.19
CA PRO A 172 -0.40 -18.88 20.12
C PRO A 172 0.13 -17.46 19.97
N VAL A 173 -0.81 -16.55 19.77
CA VAL A 173 -0.68 -15.08 19.75
C VAL A 173 -0.44 -14.48 18.36
N LYS A 174 -1.51 -13.81 17.90
CA LYS A 174 -1.68 -13.11 16.62
C LYS A 174 -0.62 -12.04 16.33
N GLU A 175 0.14 -11.63 17.35
CA GLU A 175 1.14 -10.55 17.30
C GLU A 175 2.37 -10.91 16.43
N LEU A 176 2.77 -12.18 16.36
CA LEU A 176 4.00 -12.58 15.67
C LEU A 176 3.82 -12.80 14.16
N ARG A 177 2.63 -13.26 13.74
CA ARG A 177 2.25 -13.31 12.32
C ARG A 177 2.26 -11.91 11.71
N PHE A 178 1.85 -10.91 12.48
CA PHE A 178 1.82 -9.51 12.02
C PHE A 178 3.24 -8.95 11.83
N ALA A 179 4.17 -9.22 12.76
CA ALA A 179 5.56 -8.78 12.64
C ALA A 179 6.28 -9.36 11.42
N ILE A 180 6.08 -10.66 11.14
CA ILE A 180 6.68 -11.33 9.98
C ILE A 180 6.04 -10.85 8.67
N GLN A 181 4.71 -10.70 8.62
CA GLN A 181 4.00 -10.23 7.43
C GLN A 181 4.31 -8.75 7.12
N HIS A 182 4.48 -7.92 8.16
CA HIS A 182 4.92 -6.53 8.04
C HIS A 182 6.39 -6.43 7.61
N HIS A 183 7.27 -7.29 8.11
CA HIS A 183 8.67 -7.33 7.66
C HIS A 183 8.81 -7.77 6.20
N LEU A 184 8.02 -8.76 5.77
CA LEU A 184 7.94 -9.14 4.35
C LEU A 184 7.40 -7.98 3.49
N TYR A 185 6.39 -7.25 3.97
CA TYR A 185 5.84 -6.09 3.27
C TYR A 185 6.87 -4.96 3.10
N LEU A 186 7.63 -4.65 4.16
CA LEU A 186 8.71 -3.64 4.12
C LEU A 186 9.87 -4.04 3.21
N LEU A 187 10.19 -5.35 3.13
CA LEU A 187 11.19 -5.86 2.19
C LEU A 187 10.72 -5.80 0.73
N LEU A 188 9.42 -5.97 0.48
CA LEU A 188 8.83 -6.00 -0.87
C LEU A 188 8.44 -4.63 -1.43
N HIS A 189 8.23 -3.62 -0.57
CA HIS A 189 7.74 -2.28 -0.96
C HIS A 189 8.69 -1.14 -0.56
N SER A 190 9.94 -1.44 -0.22
CA SER A 190 10.97 -0.43 -0.04
C SER A 190 11.33 0.19 -1.41
N PRO A 191 11.32 1.52 -1.58
CA PRO A 191 11.73 2.18 -2.83
C PRO A 191 13.26 2.24 -3.00
N ILE A 192 14.01 1.50 -2.19
CA ILE A 192 15.47 1.45 -2.19
C ILE A 192 15.84 0.14 -2.90
N GLN A 193 15.94 0.22 -4.22
CA GLN A 193 16.37 -0.89 -5.06
C GLN A 193 17.86 -0.81 -5.44
N ASP A 194 18.57 0.21 -4.97
CA ASP A 194 20.01 0.35 -5.15
C ASP A 194 20.67 0.45 -3.76
N ASP A 195 21.83 -0.19 -3.61
CA ASP A 195 22.66 -0.27 -2.40
C ASP A 195 22.30 -1.36 -1.37
N VAL A 196 22.29 -2.62 -1.83
CA VAL A 196 22.72 -3.73 -0.98
C VAL A 196 24.24 -3.86 -1.14
N GLU A 197 25.00 -3.10 -0.36
CA GLU A 197 26.41 -3.43 -0.11
C GLU A 197 26.45 -4.74 0.69
N ILE A 198 26.81 -5.82 -0.02
CA ILE A 198 27.16 -7.10 0.58
C ILE A 198 28.50 -6.91 1.27
N LEU A 199 28.47 -6.60 2.57
CA LEU A 199 29.67 -6.66 3.40
C LEU A 199 30.15 -8.12 3.47
N HIS A 200 31.15 -8.43 2.65
CA HIS A 200 32.03 -9.59 2.80
C HIS A 200 32.84 -9.41 4.10
N GLY A 201 32.69 -10.36 5.03
CA GLY A 201 33.49 -10.35 6.24
C GLY A 201 33.31 -11.61 7.05
N PHE A 202 33.90 -12.71 6.59
CA PHE A 202 34.32 -13.85 7.43
C PHE A 202 35.39 -14.64 6.66
N GLU A 203 36.66 -14.44 6.98
CA GLU A 203 37.70 -15.45 6.77
C GLU A 203 38.30 -15.75 8.14
N VAL A 204 38.08 -16.98 8.59
CA VAL A 204 38.54 -17.53 9.87
C VAL A 204 39.86 -18.24 9.63
N ASP A 205 40.83 -17.93 10.48
CA ASP A 205 42.10 -18.60 10.67
C ASP A 205 42.04 -20.13 10.44
N ARG A 206 43.02 -20.64 9.68
CA ARG A 206 43.47 -22.02 9.81
C ARG A 206 44.96 -22.02 10.16
N THR A 207 45.23 -22.45 11.37
CA THR A 207 46.57 -22.77 11.88
C THR A 207 47.09 -24.11 11.32
N SER A 208 48.43 -24.19 11.27
CA SER A 208 49.28 -25.41 11.27
C SER A 208 49.33 -26.19 9.93
N SER A 209 50.48 -26.47 9.32
CA SER A 209 51.89 -26.58 9.75
C SER A 209 52.85 -26.20 8.63
#